data_AF-A0A2K8ZQE5-F1
#
_entry.id   AF-A0A2K8ZQE5-F1
#
_cell.length_a   1.000
_cell.length_b   1.000
_cell.length_c   1.000
_cell.angle_alpha   90.00
_cell.angle_beta   90.00
_cell.angle_gamma   90.00
#
_symmetry.space_group_name_H-M   'P 1'
#
loop_
_entity.id
_entity.type
_entity.pdbx_description
1 polymer ?
#
loop_
_entity_poly.entity_id
_entity_poly.type
_entity_poly.pdbx_seq_one_letter_code
_entity_poly.pdbx_strand_id
1 'polypeptide(L)'
;MRIRRSTLSLLVIVVVVIVSIFIVKRTMDSVYGDSLEIAIAVIGAALVIYQLSKDHQITKAEFIYNLNQSFSENKNIEDIYNKLKKDRDEAYKFTKEDGRKMGDYVMFFQIMEYLIANGLISMDMVDHIFANKFFIFMHHEKTWTYQTQYDGINLPLIHLYVRWYNYRVQKNQNILYDEYVIANNESYFIPFTDKKGKKTISYNSKKIPLCPKKQHVDDQS
;
A
#
# COMPACT_ATOMS: atom_id res chain seq x y z
N MET A 1 30.59 25.01 -19.27
CA MET A 1 29.28 24.37 -19.05
C MET A 1 29.15 23.20 -20.03
N ARG A 2 29.39 21.95 -19.61
CA ARG A 2 29.30 20.78 -20.51
C ARG A 2 27.83 20.41 -20.71
N ILE A 3 27.26 20.86 -21.81
CA ILE A 3 25.92 20.46 -22.24
C ILE A 3 25.97 18.94 -22.49
N ARG A 4 25.19 18.17 -21.72
CA ARG A 4 25.08 16.71 -21.88
C ARG A 4 24.55 16.40 -23.29
N ARG A 5 25.10 15.37 -23.95
CA ARG A 5 24.69 15.00 -25.32
C ARG A 5 23.17 14.77 -25.47
N SER A 6 22.47 14.35 -24.41
CA SER A 6 21.01 14.20 -24.44
C SER A 6 20.25 15.53 -24.45
N THR A 7 20.76 16.59 -23.80
CA THR A 7 20.13 17.91 -23.85
C THR A 7 20.37 18.60 -25.19
N LEU A 8 21.53 18.38 -25.82
CA LEU A 8 21.80 18.84 -27.20
C LEU A 8 20.87 18.15 -28.22
N SER A 9 20.67 16.84 -28.09
CA SER A 9 19.79 16.07 -28.97
C SER A 9 18.33 16.49 -28.85
N LEU A 10 17.85 16.75 -27.63
CA LEU A 10 16.48 17.24 -27.41
C LEU A 10 16.27 18.64 -28.01
N LEU A 11 17.26 19.53 -27.88
CA LEU A 11 17.20 20.89 -28.41
C LEU A 11 17.16 20.89 -29.95
N VAL A 12 17.94 20.03 -30.59
CA VAL A 12 17.91 19.84 -32.06
C VAL A 12 16.55 19.32 -32.53
N ILE A 13 15.96 18.35 -31.82
CA ILE A 13 14.63 17.83 -32.16
C ILE A 13 13.57 18.93 -32.06
N VAL A 14 13.59 19.74 -31.01
CA VAL A 14 12.65 20.86 -30.83
C VAL A 14 12.79 21.88 -31.96
N VAL A 15 14.01 22.25 -32.34
CA VAL A 15 14.27 23.19 -33.45
C VAL A 15 13.77 22.64 -34.77
N VAL A 16 14.01 21.36 -35.06
CA VAL A 16 13.53 20.72 -36.30
C VAL A 16 12.00 20.70 -36.35
N VAL A 17 11.33 20.39 -35.24
CA VAL A 17 9.86 20.39 -35.18
C VAL A 17 9.29 21.78 -35.41
N ILE A 18 9.86 22.82 -34.80
CA ILE A 18 9.42 24.22 -35.00
C ILE A 18 9.60 24.65 -36.45
N VAL A 19 10.75 24.35 -37.06
CA VAL A 19 11.03 24.67 -38.47
C VAL A 19 10.08 23.92 -39.40
N SER A 20 9.77 22.66 -39.10
CA SER A 20 8.83 21.85 -39.88
C SER A 20 7.41 22.42 -39.84
N ILE A 21 6.93 22.81 -38.64
CA ILE A 21 5.63 23.47 -38.47
C ILE A 21 5.59 24.79 -39.24
N PHE A 22 6.65 25.58 -39.18
CA PHE A 22 6.74 26.86 -39.88
C PHE A 22 6.71 26.69 -41.42
N ILE A 23 7.42 25.70 -41.95
CA ILE A 23 7.43 25.40 -43.39
C ILE A 23 6.03 24.97 -43.86
N VAL A 24 5.39 24.05 -43.14
CA VAL A 24 4.05 23.55 -43.48
C VAL A 24 3.00 24.67 -43.41
N LYS A 25 3.06 25.52 -42.38
CA LYS A 25 2.17 26.68 -42.24
C LYS A 25 2.32 27.63 -43.43
N ARG A 26 3.56 27.89 -43.87
CA ARG A 26 3.83 28.80 -45.01
C ARG A 26 3.43 28.22 -46.37
N THR A 27 3.36 26.90 -46.53
CA THR A 27 3.02 26.25 -47.81
C THR A 27 1.55 25.89 -47.96
N MET A 28 0.79 25.74 -46.87
CA MET A 28 -0.60 25.25 -46.90
C MET A 28 -1.68 26.28 -46.54
N ASP A 29 -1.35 27.57 -46.65
CA ASP A 29 -2.02 28.75 -46.06
C ASP A 29 -3.49 29.03 -46.52
N SER A 30 -4.19 28.10 -47.20
CA SER A 30 -5.56 28.38 -47.68
C SER A 30 -6.60 27.26 -47.58
N VAL A 31 -6.27 26.02 -47.18
CA VAL A 31 -7.29 24.95 -47.17
C VAL A 31 -7.29 24.05 -45.92
N TYR A 32 -6.19 23.97 -45.16
CA TYR A 32 -6.08 22.97 -44.07
C TYR A 32 -5.51 23.49 -42.74
N GLY A 33 -5.33 24.81 -42.58
CA GLY A 33 -4.73 25.42 -41.39
C GLY A 33 -5.39 24.98 -40.09
N ASP A 34 -6.71 25.10 -39.99
CA ASP A 34 -7.47 24.76 -38.78
C ASP A 34 -7.43 23.26 -38.45
N SER A 35 -7.48 22.40 -39.47
CA SER A 35 -7.40 20.94 -39.28
C SER A 35 -6.02 20.49 -38.80
N LEU A 36 -4.98 21.15 -39.29
CA LEU A 36 -3.59 20.88 -38.89
C LEU A 36 -3.32 21.33 -37.46
N GLU A 37 -3.84 22.51 -37.06
CA GLU A 37 -3.73 23.00 -35.68
C GLU A 37 -4.45 22.08 -34.68
N ILE A 38 -5.66 21.60 -35.03
CA ILE A 38 -6.39 20.62 -34.22
C ILE A 38 -5.62 19.31 -34.10
N ALA A 39 -5.06 18.80 -35.20
CA ALA A 39 -4.28 17.56 -35.20
C ALA A 39 -3.03 17.67 -34.30
N ILE A 40 -2.32 18.79 -34.36
CA ILE A 40 -1.16 19.07 -33.51
C ILE A 40 -1.56 19.13 -32.03
N ALA A 41 -2.68 19.79 -31.71
CA ALA A 41 -3.17 19.87 -30.33
C ALA A 41 -3.55 18.49 -29.76
N VAL A 42 -4.22 17.64 -30.54
CA VAL A 42 -4.59 16.27 -30.14
C VAL A 42 -3.35 15.40 -29.92
N ILE A 43 -2.37 15.45 -30.84
CA ILE A 43 -1.11 14.72 -30.69
C ILE A 43 -0.34 15.22 -29.46
N GLY A 44 -0.28 16.54 -29.24
CA GLY A 44 0.34 17.13 -28.06
C GLY A 44 -0.33 16.68 -26.76
N ALA A 45 -1.66 16.71 -26.69
CA ALA A 45 -2.41 16.21 -25.54
C ALA A 45 -2.18 14.72 -25.29
N ALA A 46 -2.17 13.89 -26.34
CA ALA A 46 -1.88 12.47 -26.26
C ALA A 46 -0.46 12.19 -25.73
N LEU A 47 0.53 12.96 -26.18
CA LEU A 47 1.92 12.87 -25.69
C LEU A 47 2.04 13.29 -24.22
N VAL A 48 1.35 14.35 -23.79
CA VAL A 48 1.31 14.78 -22.38
C VAL A 48 0.65 13.70 -21.52
N ILE A 49 -0.48 13.13 -21.97
CA ILE A 49 -1.16 12.02 -21.26
C ILE A 49 -0.24 10.80 -21.17
N TYR A 50 0.46 10.45 -22.26
CA TYR A 50 1.42 9.34 -22.27
C TYR A 50 2.60 9.60 -21.31
N GLN A 51 3.16 10.81 -21.31
CA GLN A 51 4.24 11.19 -20.41
C GLN A 51 3.79 11.15 -18.95
N LEU A 52 2.64 11.74 -18.62
CA LEU A 52 2.04 11.67 -17.28
C LEU A 52 1.79 10.23 -16.84
N SER A 53 1.33 9.37 -17.75
CA SER A 53 1.10 7.95 -17.48
C SER A 53 2.41 7.21 -17.21
N LYS A 54 3.47 7.50 -17.96
CA LYS A 54 4.80 6.91 -17.76
C LYS A 54 5.44 7.40 -16.46
N ASP A 55 5.38 8.71 -16.20
CA ASP A 55 5.90 9.30 -14.97
C ASP A 55 5.17 8.70 -13.76
N HIS A 56 3.84 8.52 -13.86
CA HIS A 56 3.06 7.83 -12.84
C HIS A 56 3.53 6.38 -12.62
N GLN A 57 3.86 5.63 -13.67
CA GLN A 57 4.39 4.26 -13.53
C GLN A 57 5.77 4.24 -12.86
N ILE A 58 6.66 5.17 -13.22
CA ILE A 58 7.99 5.29 -12.61
C ILE A 58 7.85 5.64 -11.12
N THR A 59 7.06 6.65 -10.79
CA THR A 59 6.77 7.03 -9.39
C THR A 59 6.16 5.87 -8.62
N LYS A 60 5.26 5.08 -9.23
CA LYS A 60 4.68 3.88 -8.62
C LYS A 60 5.74 2.83 -8.30
N ALA A 61 6.69 2.58 -9.20
CA ALA A 61 7.78 1.64 -8.99
C ALA A 61 8.76 2.10 -7.91
N GLU A 62 9.15 3.37 -7.92
CA GLU A 62 9.99 3.98 -6.87
C GLU A 62 9.32 3.92 -5.50
N PHE A 63 8.02 4.23 -5.45
CA PHE A 63 7.25 4.14 -4.23
C PHE A 63 7.19 2.70 -3.69
N ILE A 64 6.95 1.70 -4.53
CA ILE A 64 6.98 0.28 -4.15
C ILE A 64 8.36 -0.11 -3.61
N TYR A 65 9.41 0.27 -4.32
CA TYR A 65 10.79 0.00 -3.93
C TYR A 65 11.09 0.60 -2.55
N ASN A 66 10.78 1.88 -2.36
CA ASN A 66 10.99 2.60 -1.10
C ASN A 66 10.18 2.00 0.06
N LEU A 67 8.93 1.57 -0.18
CA LEU A 67 8.14 0.87 0.84
C LEU A 67 8.76 -0.46 1.23
N ASN A 68 9.14 -1.29 0.25
CA ASN A 68 9.74 -2.59 0.54
C ASN A 68 11.12 -2.45 1.21
N GLN A 69 11.89 -1.43 0.82
CA GLN A 69 13.15 -1.07 1.47
C GLN A 69 12.91 -0.63 2.91
N SER A 70 11.96 0.27 3.16
CA SER A 70 11.58 0.71 4.53
C SER A 70 11.15 -0.44 5.42
N PHE A 71 10.47 -1.44 4.85
CA PHE A 71 10.10 -2.66 5.56
C PHE A 71 11.32 -3.54 5.87
N SER A 72 12.18 -3.75 4.88
CA SER A 72 13.26 -4.74 4.95
C SER A 72 14.48 -4.25 5.71
N GLU A 73 14.73 -2.94 5.75
CA GLU A 73 15.85 -2.34 6.47
C GLU A 73 15.57 -2.11 7.95
N ASN A 74 14.30 -2.18 8.37
CA ASN A 74 13.97 -2.12 9.79
C ASN A 74 14.32 -3.48 10.44
N LYS A 75 15.36 -3.47 11.28
CA LYS A 75 15.87 -4.65 11.99
C LYS A 75 14.82 -5.34 12.86
N ASN A 76 13.90 -4.60 13.48
CA ASN A 76 12.84 -5.19 14.30
C ASN A 76 11.81 -5.89 13.41
N ILE A 77 11.44 -5.28 12.28
CA ILE A 77 10.55 -5.89 11.30
C ILE A 77 11.19 -7.16 10.72
N GLU A 78 12.45 -7.09 10.31
CA GLU A 78 13.19 -8.25 9.81
C GLU A 78 13.24 -9.39 10.84
N ASP A 79 13.63 -9.08 12.08
CA ASP A 79 13.71 -10.03 13.19
C ASP A 79 12.35 -10.72 13.45
N ILE A 80 11.28 -9.95 13.57
CA ILE A 80 9.93 -10.48 13.78
C ILE A 80 9.43 -11.28 12.58
N TYR A 81 9.66 -10.81 11.36
CA TYR A 81 9.26 -11.55 10.15
C TYR A 81 9.95 -12.92 10.07
N ASN A 82 11.24 -12.97 10.37
CA ASN A 82 12.00 -14.21 10.37
C ASN A 82 11.52 -15.16 11.47
N LYS A 83 11.17 -14.64 12.65
CA LYS A 83 10.59 -15.44 13.74
C LYS A 83 9.19 -15.99 13.41
N LEU A 84 8.34 -15.19 12.75
CA LEU A 84 7.02 -15.65 12.29
C LEU A 84 7.15 -16.75 11.23
N LYS A 85 8.08 -16.59 10.29
CA LYS A 85 8.39 -17.65 9.31
C LYS A 85 8.93 -18.90 9.98
N LYS A 86 9.82 -18.73 10.96
CA LYS A 86 10.37 -19.84 11.72
C LYS A 86 9.25 -20.57 12.45
N ASP A 87 8.40 -19.89 13.21
CA ASP A 87 7.31 -20.51 13.97
C ASP A 87 6.39 -21.38 13.12
N ARG A 88 6.10 -20.92 11.89
CA ARG A 88 5.30 -21.67 10.91
C ARG A 88 5.96 -22.99 10.50
N ASP A 89 7.27 -23.00 10.31
CA ASP A 89 8.01 -24.18 9.85
C ASP A 89 8.46 -25.06 11.04
N GLU A 90 8.74 -24.44 12.18
CA GLU A 90 9.26 -25.01 13.43
C GLU A 90 8.79 -24.17 14.62
N ALA A 91 8.12 -24.80 15.60
CA ALA A 91 7.59 -24.10 16.78
C ALA A 91 8.63 -23.16 17.45
N TYR A 92 8.32 -21.87 17.51
CA TYR A 92 9.13 -20.81 18.08
C TYR A 92 8.39 -20.11 19.22
N LYS A 93 9.04 -20.06 20.38
CA LYS A 93 8.46 -19.41 21.55
C LYS A 93 8.73 -17.91 21.55
N PHE A 94 7.73 -17.13 21.16
CA PHE A 94 7.77 -15.67 21.28
C PHE A 94 7.87 -15.20 22.73
N THR A 95 8.67 -14.15 22.94
CA THR A 95 8.88 -13.48 24.22
C THR A 95 8.12 -12.16 24.29
N LYS A 96 8.03 -11.56 25.49
CA LYS A 96 7.49 -10.21 25.67
C LYS A 96 8.28 -9.15 24.90
N GLU A 97 9.59 -9.35 24.74
CA GLU A 97 10.44 -8.43 23.98
C GLU A 97 10.14 -8.49 22.48
N ASP A 98 9.85 -9.68 21.95
CA ASP A 98 9.35 -9.82 20.58
C ASP A 98 8.03 -9.07 20.41
N GLY A 99 7.14 -9.17 21.40
CA GLY A 99 5.91 -8.38 21.45
C GLY A 99 6.16 -6.86 21.39
N ARG A 100 7.24 -6.34 21.98
CA ARG A 100 7.59 -4.91 21.84
C ARG A 100 8.06 -4.57 20.44
N LYS A 101 8.92 -5.41 19.85
CA LYS A 101 9.44 -5.25 18.48
C LYS A 101 8.36 -5.35 17.40
N MET A 102 7.28 -6.10 17.67
CA MET A 102 6.10 -6.14 16.80
C MET A 102 5.46 -4.77 16.60
N GLY A 103 5.71 -3.79 17.47
CA GLY A 103 5.23 -2.41 17.32
C GLY A 103 5.66 -1.77 16.00
N ASP A 104 6.88 -2.03 15.53
CA ASP A 104 7.36 -1.51 14.24
C ASP A 104 6.61 -2.14 13.06
N TYR A 105 6.27 -3.43 13.19
CA TYR A 105 5.43 -4.15 12.23
C TYR A 105 4.03 -3.54 12.16
N VAL A 106 3.44 -3.25 13.32
CA VAL A 106 2.14 -2.58 13.43
C VAL A 106 2.19 -1.21 12.79
N MET A 107 3.17 -0.37 13.15
CA MET A 107 3.30 0.98 12.63
C MET A 107 3.42 1.00 11.11
N PHE A 108 4.21 0.10 10.52
CA PHE A 108 4.31 -0.02 9.07
C PHE A 108 2.95 -0.26 8.40
N PHE A 109 2.16 -1.18 8.94
CA PHE A 109 0.83 -1.48 8.38
C PHE A 109 -0.24 -0.43 8.73
N GLN A 110 -0.08 0.33 9.82
CA GLN A 110 -0.93 1.49 10.09
C GLN A 110 -0.70 2.60 9.06
N ILE A 111 0.56 2.86 8.69
CA ILE A 111 0.89 3.79 7.59
C ILE A 111 0.27 3.27 6.29
N MET A 112 0.36 1.96 6.04
CA MET A 112 -0.25 1.35 4.86
C MET A 112 -1.78 1.56 4.81
N GLU A 113 -2.50 1.38 5.92
CA GLU A 113 -3.94 1.70 5.98
C GLU A 113 -4.21 3.15 5.66
N TYR A 114 -3.41 4.08 6.22
CA TYR A 114 -3.56 5.51 5.91
C TYR A 114 -3.42 5.77 4.41
N LEU A 115 -2.41 5.18 3.75
CA LEU A 115 -2.19 5.35 2.32
C LEU A 115 -3.35 4.77 1.49
N ILE A 116 -3.88 3.60 1.88
CA ILE A 116 -5.02 2.97 1.19
C ILE A 116 -6.30 3.79 1.40
N ALA A 117 -6.59 4.20 2.63
CA ALA A 117 -7.81 4.92 2.99
C ALA A 117 -7.89 6.29 2.31
N ASN A 118 -6.75 6.93 2.03
CA ASN A 118 -6.66 8.18 1.28
C ASN A 118 -6.52 7.99 -0.24
N GLY A 119 -6.62 6.75 -0.75
CA GLY A 119 -6.56 6.45 -2.19
C GLY A 119 -5.19 6.68 -2.81
N LEU A 120 -4.12 6.80 -2.01
CA LEU A 120 -2.75 6.99 -2.50
C LEU A 120 -2.18 5.69 -3.09
N ILE A 121 -2.64 4.54 -2.58
CA ILE A 121 -2.27 3.22 -3.09
C ILE A 121 -3.50 2.33 -3.20
N SER A 122 -3.48 1.42 -4.18
CA SER A 122 -4.58 0.48 -4.38
C SER A 122 -4.40 -0.79 -3.55
N MET A 123 -5.51 -1.39 -3.11
CA MET A 123 -5.50 -2.72 -2.49
C MET A 123 -4.87 -3.78 -3.38
N ASP A 124 -5.06 -3.68 -4.69
CA ASP A 124 -4.47 -4.60 -5.66
C ASP A 124 -2.93 -4.58 -5.61
N MET A 125 -2.31 -3.39 -5.61
CA MET A 125 -0.87 -3.26 -5.47
C MET A 125 -0.39 -3.87 -4.14
N VAL A 126 -1.04 -3.50 -3.05
CA VAL A 126 -0.65 -3.91 -1.69
C VAL A 126 -0.76 -5.43 -1.52
N ASP A 127 -1.83 -6.03 -2.04
CA ASP A 127 -2.04 -7.48 -2.01
C ASP A 127 -0.91 -8.23 -2.72
N HIS A 128 -0.52 -7.79 -3.91
CA HIS A 128 0.53 -8.45 -4.69
C HIS A 128 1.90 -8.42 -4.02
N ILE A 129 2.23 -7.35 -3.28
CA ILE A 129 3.58 -7.14 -2.74
C ILE A 129 3.68 -7.62 -1.28
N PHE A 130 2.66 -7.35 -0.48
CA PHE A 130 2.74 -7.45 0.98
C PHE A 130 1.83 -8.50 1.59
N ALA A 131 0.97 -9.20 0.84
CA ALA A 131 0.02 -10.16 1.42
C ALA A 131 0.69 -11.21 2.31
N ASN A 132 1.80 -11.81 1.84
CA ASN A 132 2.54 -12.79 2.63
C ASN A 132 3.02 -12.20 3.98
N LYS A 133 3.61 -11.01 3.95
CA LYS A 133 4.14 -10.31 5.15
C LYS A 133 3.02 -9.89 6.11
N PHE A 134 1.88 -9.46 5.56
CA PHE A 134 0.75 -9.01 6.36
C PHE A 134 0.01 -10.19 6.99
N PHE A 135 -0.39 -11.18 6.20
CA PHE A 135 -1.19 -12.29 6.70
C PHE A 135 -0.40 -13.19 7.65
N ILE A 136 0.91 -13.39 7.45
CA ILE A 136 1.70 -14.19 8.41
C ILE A 136 1.73 -13.52 9.79
N PHE A 137 1.67 -12.19 9.82
CA PHE A 137 1.62 -11.42 11.05
C PHE A 137 0.21 -11.44 11.66
N MET A 138 -0.82 -11.13 10.87
CA MET A 138 -2.20 -11.05 11.38
C MET A 138 -2.78 -12.43 11.74
N HIS A 139 -2.33 -13.50 11.09
CA HIS A 139 -2.76 -14.88 11.37
C HIS A 139 -1.83 -15.59 12.34
N HIS A 140 -1.26 -14.85 13.28
CA HIS A 140 -0.46 -15.40 14.35
C HIS A 140 -1.01 -14.98 15.72
N GLU A 141 -1.27 -15.97 16.59
CA GLU A 141 -1.91 -15.75 17.90
C GLU A 141 -1.16 -14.72 18.78
N LYS A 142 0.17 -14.72 18.72
CA LYS A 142 1.00 -13.81 19.53
C LYS A 142 0.93 -12.37 19.07
N THR A 143 0.63 -12.11 17.80
CA THR A 143 0.38 -10.75 17.31
C THR A 143 -0.77 -10.13 18.07
N TRP A 144 -1.88 -10.87 18.21
CA TRP A 144 -3.02 -10.39 18.96
C TRP A 144 -2.69 -10.32 20.45
N THR A 145 -2.15 -11.39 21.03
CA THR A 145 -1.78 -11.40 22.46
C THR A 145 -0.94 -10.20 22.89
N TYR A 146 0.02 -9.76 22.08
CA TYR A 146 0.89 -8.64 22.41
C TYR A 146 0.39 -7.27 21.93
N GLN A 147 -0.34 -7.19 20.82
CA GLN A 147 -0.76 -5.90 20.23
C GLN A 147 -2.19 -5.50 20.58
N THR A 148 -3.11 -6.44 20.79
CA THR A 148 -4.53 -6.13 21.05
C THR A 148 -4.85 -5.88 22.51
N GLN A 149 -3.84 -5.83 23.37
CA GLN A 149 -3.99 -5.21 24.68
C GLN A 149 -4.29 -3.71 24.58
N TYR A 150 -4.02 -3.09 23.41
CA TYR A 150 -4.18 -1.67 23.15
C TYR A 150 -5.03 -1.39 21.89
N ASP A 151 -6.17 -2.07 21.77
CA ASP A 151 -7.06 -2.00 20.59
C ASP A 151 -7.40 -0.58 20.14
N GLY A 152 -7.52 0.38 21.06
CA GLY A 152 -7.77 1.78 20.73
C GLY A 152 -6.65 2.42 19.89
N ILE A 153 -5.39 2.05 20.14
CA ILE A 153 -4.22 2.54 19.41
C ILE A 153 -4.05 1.77 18.09
N ASN A 154 -4.41 0.48 18.09
CA ASN A 154 -4.21 -0.42 16.96
C ASN A 154 -5.41 -0.54 16.02
N LEU A 155 -6.42 0.33 16.17
CA LEU A 155 -7.60 0.36 15.32
C LEU A 155 -7.28 0.47 13.81
N PRO A 156 -6.29 1.26 13.33
CA PRO A 156 -5.97 1.30 11.91
C PRO A 156 -5.46 -0.05 11.38
N LEU A 157 -4.73 -0.81 12.20
CA LEU A 157 -4.30 -2.17 11.82
C LEU A 157 -5.50 -3.12 11.68
N ILE A 158 -6.47 -3.00 12.58
CA ILE A 158 -7.70 -3.80 12.53
C ILE A 158 -8.55 -3.43 11.31
N HIS A 159 -8.67 -2.13 11.00
CA HIS A 159 -9.34 -1.66 9.79
C HIS A 159 -8.67 -2.19 8.53
N LEU A 160 -7.34 -2.17 8.48
CA LEU A 160 -6.58 -2.76 7.38
C LEU A 160 -6.89 -4.25 7.23
N TYR A 161 -6.91 -5.00 8.33
CA TYR A 161 -7.21 -6.42 8.29
C TYR A 161 -8.61 -6.69 7.73
N VAL A 162 -9.64 -5.99 8.22
CA VAL A 162 -11.01 -6.12 7.70
C VAL A 162 -11.07 -5.78 6.22
N ARG A 163 -10.46 -4.66 5.82
CA ARG A 163 -10.42 -4.22 4.42
C ARG A 163 -9.75 -5.27 3.53
N TRP A 164 -8.59 -5.78 3.94
CA TRP A 164 -7.76 -6.67 3.13
C TRP A 164 -8.34 -8.09 3.06
N TYR A 165 -8.84 -8.61 4.18
CA TYR A 165 -9.54 -9.90 4.20
C TYR A 165 -10.75 -9.86 3.26
N ASN A 166 -11.60 -8.84 3.39
CA ASN A 166 -12.78 -8.68 2.55
C ASN A 166 -12.42 -8.47 1.07
N TYR A 167 -11.34 -7.73 0.78
CA TYR A 167 -10.81 -7.57 -0.58
C TYR A 167 -10.51 -8.92 -1.22
N ARG A 168 -9.76 -9.80 -0.54
CA ARG A 168 -9.40 -11.14 -1.06
C ARG A 168 -10.63 -12.01 -1.25
N VAL A 169 -11.56 -12.03 -0.29
CA VAL A 169 -12.85 -12.73 -0.42
C VAL A 169 -13.62 -12.24 -1.65
N GLN A 170 -13.75 -10.92 -1.82
CA GLN A 170 -14.45 -10.32 -2.96
C GLN A 170 -13.79 -10.61 -4.30
N LYS A 171 -12.46 -10.82 -4.31
CA LYS A 171 -11.69 -11.20 -5.50
C LYS A 171 -11.55 -12.72 -5.70
N ASN A 172 -12.14 -13.55 -4.83
CA ASN A 172 -11.95 -15.01 -4.82
C ASN A 172 -10.46 -15.42 -4.72
N GLN A 173 -9.66 -14.64 -3.99
CA GLN A 173 -8.28 -14.97 -3.70
C GLN A 173 -8.21 -15.83 -2.43
N ASN A 174 -7.26 -16.76 -2.38
CA ASN A 174 -7.04 -17.60 -1.21
C ASN A 174 -6.70 -16.74 0.00
N ILE A 175 -7.28 -17.04 1.15
CA ILE A 175 -6.83 -16.49 2.42
C ILE A 175 -5.55 -17.23 2.81
N LEU A 176 -4.48 -16.48 3.08
CA LEU A 176 -3.17 -17.07 3.40
C LEU A 176 -3.13 -17.51 4.87
N TYR A 177 -2.42 -18.60 5.17
CA TYR A 177 -2.24 -19.15 6.52
C TYR A 177 -3.58 -19.45 7.21
N ASP A 178 -4.24 -20.51 6.76
CA ASP A 178 -5.58 -20.91 7.20
C ASP A 178 -5.61 -21.67 8.54
N GLU A 179 -4.45 -22.11 9.04
CA GLU A 179 -4.29 -22.79 10.33
C GLU A 179 -4.79 -21.94 11.52
N TYR A 180 -4.58 -20.62 11.46
CA TYR A 180 -5.09 -19.65 12.45
C TYR A 180 -5.64 -18.41 11.76
N VAL A 181 -6.92 -18.45 11.38
CA VAL A 181 -7.59 -17.29 10.76
C VAL A 181 -8.29 -16.47 11.84
N ILE A 182 -7.72 -15.31 12.20
CA ILE A 182 -8.32 -14.42 13.20
C ILE A 182 -9.71 -13.90 12.79
N ALA A 183 -10.06 -13.85 11.50
CA ALA A 183 -11.42 -13.51 11.05
C ALA A 183 -12.53 -14.36 11.69
N ASN A 184 -12.20 -15.58 12.15
CA ASN A 184 -13.14 -16.47 12.84
C ASN A 184 -13.31 -16.12 14.34
N ASN A 185 -12.56 -15.15 14.86
CA ASN A 185 -12.66 -14.73 16.25
C ASN A 185 -13.82 -13.75 16.44
N GLU A 186 -14.94 -14.26 16.94
CA GLU A 186 -16.18 -13.52 17.18
C GLU A 186 -16.04 -12.37 18.21
N SER A 187 -14.99 -12.40 19.03
CA SER A 187 -14.69 -11.29 19.96
C SER A 187 -14.23 -10.02 19.23
N TYR A 188 -13.61 -10.16 18.05
CA TYR A 188 -13.11 -9.05 17.25
C TYR A 188 -13.93 -8.80 16.00
N PHE A 189 -14.50 -9.85 15.40
CA PHE A 189 -15.11 -9.76 14.08
C PHE A 189 -16.52 -10.33 14.07
N ILE A 190 -17.41 -9.62 13.38
CA ILE A 190 -18.77 -10.04 13.12
C ILE A 190 -18.83 -10.51 11.67
N PRO A 191 -19.10 -11.80 11.40
CA PRO A 191 -19.28 -12.29 10.05
C PRO A 191 -20.61 -11.79 9.47
N PHE A 192 -20.61 -11.45 8.18
CA PHE A 192 -21.84 -11.15 7.43
C PHE A 192 -21.70 -11.60 5.99
N THR A 193 -22.84 -11.79 5.32
CA THR A 193 -22.86 -12.18 3.90
C THR A 193 -23.11 -10.95 3.05
N ASP A 194 -22.25 -10.70 2.07
CA ASP A 194 -22.42 -9.59 1.14
C ASP A 194 -23.57 -9.84 0.14
N LYS A 195 -23.91 -8.81 -0.65
CA LYS A 195 -24.98 -8.90 -1.67
C LYS A 195 -24.74 -9.97 -2.74
N LYS A 196 -23.51 -10.49 -2.85
CA LYS A 196 -23.09 -11.51 -3.82
C LYS A 196 -22.96 -12.90 -3.16
N GLY A 197 -23.41 -13.06 -1.92
CA GLY A 197 -23.36 -14.34 -1.20
C GLY A 197 -22.00 -14.67 -0.59
N LYS A 198 -21.05 -13.73 -0.56
CA LYS A 198 -19.71 -13.97 -0.02
C LYS A 198 -19.64 -13.66 1.48
N LYS A 199 -18.96 -14.52 2.24
CA LYS A 199 -18.77 -14.36 3.68
C LYS A 199 -17.64 -13.37 3.97
N THR A 200 -18.00 -12.18 4.39
CA THR A 200 -17.09 -11.09 4.78
C THR A 200 -17.15 -10.84 6.28
N ILE A 201 -16.27 -9.98 6.79
CA ILE A 201 -16.22 -9.61 8.21
C ILE A 201 -16.34 -8.10 8.42
N SER A 202 -16.81 -7.70 9.59
CA SER A 202 -16.73 -6.32 10.10
C SER A 202 -16.13 -6.31 11.50
N TYR A 203 -15.46 -5.22 11.89
CA TYR A 203 -14.94 -5.07 13.25
C TYR A 203 -16.08 -4.92 14.28
N ASN A 204 -15.98 -5.64 15.40
CA ASN A 204 -16.90 -5.54 16.52
C ASN A 204 -16.59 -4.31 17.38
N SER A 205 -17.13 -3.15 17.01
CA SER A 205 -16.91 -1.86 17.69
C SER A 205 -17.46 -1.76 19.11
N LYS A 206 -18.24 -2.76 19.58
CA LYS A 206 -18.77 -2.80 20.95
C LYS A 206 -17.75 -3.27 21.98
N LYS A 207 -16.57 -3.73 21.54
CA LYS A 207 -15.48 -4.08 22.45
C LYS A 207 -14.95 -2.82 23.12
N ILE A 208 -14.95 -2.78 24.45
CA ILE A 208 -14.34 -1.68 25.22
C ILE A 208 -12.82 -1.78 24.99
N PRO A 209 -12.18 -0.76 24.37
CA PRO A 209 -10.74 -0.79 24.16
C PRO A 209 -10.03 -0.77 25.52
N LEU A 210 -9.13 -1.72 25.73
CA LEU A 210 -8.25 -1.72 26.90
C LEU A 210 -7.22 -0.59 26.71
N CYS A 211 -7.32 0.47 27.51
CA CYS A 211 -6.27 1.47 27.62
C CYS A 211 -5.14 0.93 28.52
N PRO A 212 -3.86 1.28 28.28
CA PRO A 212 -2.81 1.02 29.24
C PRO A 212 -3.22 1.60 30.59
N LYS A 213 -3.19 0.77 31.64
CA LYS A 213 -3.50 1.21 33.01
C LYS A 213 -2.71 2.50 33.28
N LYS A 214 -3.40 3.60 33.59
CA LYS A 214 -2.82 4.58 34.52
C LYS A 214 -2.55 3.79 35.79
N GLN A 215 -1.31 3.38 36.00
CA GLN A 215 -0.86 3.11 37.36
C GLN A 215 -0.94 4.46 38.05
N HIS A 216 -2.08 4.72 38.70
CA HIS A 216 -2.10 5.63 39.83
C HIS A 216 -1.04 5.10 40.79
N VAL A 217 0.06 5.84 40.88
CA VAL A 217 0.95 5.78 42.03
C VAL A 217 0.17 6.44 43.15
N ASP A 218 -0.80 5.72 43.70
CA ASP A 218 -1.34 5.96 45.04
C ASP A 218 -0.74 4.88 45.93
N ASP A 219 0.52 5.15 46.30
CA ASP A 219 1.31 4.56 47.38
C ASP A 219 2.44 5.59 47.54
N GLN A 220 2.55 6.38 48.62
CA GLN A 220 2.44 6.01 50.02
C GLN A 220 2.04 7.23 50.88
N SER A 221 1.06 6.97 51.74
CA SER A 221 0.93 7.49 53.10
C SER A 221 2.11 7.10 53.99
#